data_AF-A0A1I5EQJ8-F1
#
_entry.id   AF-A0A1I5EQJ8-F1
#
_cell.length_a   1.000
_cell.length_b   1.000
_cell.length_c   1.000
_cell.angle_alpha   90.00
_cell.angle_beta   90.00
_cell.angle_gamma   90.00
#
_symmetry.space_group_name_H-M   'P 1'
#
loop_
_entity.id
_entity.type
_entity.pdbx_description
1 polymer ?
#
loop_
_entity_poly.entity_id
_entity_poly.type
_entity_poly.pdbx_seq_one_letter_code
_entity_poly.pdbx_strand_id
1 'polypeptide(L)'
;MSVPDPVEYTAKIGAVLDTVRRLLDSGSRADLAPLARRAVDDIVGMLEQHGALAADLEVRLDQAVALYARACAARPPDPEQLADWVLEAAFSGRAVAVADFAAALGDAGLARMKSMVDEIAGAPGEKLEIAERLREEIAEASGDVDGLVAILAAKPPRVDVSLRIVRVLRAAGRHSEAIAYAARMLTPQRTAAPREEESIPEYRDRIEQLIAHKEASAYREAAQCLKKLRTLHKQAGTAEEFTGYVAELVNVHRRKTRLLAEIRSARIALPKG
;
A
#
# COMPACT_ATOMS: atom_id res chain seq x y z
N MET A 1 -42.68 20.62 -20.49
CA MET A 1 -42.76 19.95 -19.18
C MET A 1 -41.92 20.76 -18.21
N SER A 2 -42.52 21.28 -17.14
CA SER A 2 -41.78 22.04 -16.12
C SER A 2 -40.80 21.10 -15.43
N VAL A 3 -39.52 21.47 -15.38
CA VAL A 3 -38.54 20.75 -14.55
C VAL A 3 -39.04 20.85 -13.11
N PRO A 4 -39.26 19.73 -12.40
CA PRO A 4 -39.71 19.77 -11.01
C PRO A 4 -38.71 20.54 -10.15
N ASP A 5 -39.20 21.24 -9.13
CA ASP A 5 -38.36 21.98 -8.19
C ASP A 5 -37.31 21.02 -7.58
N PRO A 6 -35.99 21.31 -7.71
CA PRO A 6 -34.93 20.46 -7.16
C PRO A 6 -35.12 20.11 -5.67
N VAL A 7 -35.72 21.02 -4.89
CA VAL A 7 -36.00 20.79 -3.46
C VAL A 7 -37.10 19.74 -3.28
N GLU A 8 -38.17 19.85 -4.06
CA GLU A 8 -39.29 18.90 -4.03
C GLU A 8 -38.84 17.51 -4.49
N TYR A 9 -37.99 17.45 -5.52
CA TYR A 9 -37.44 16.20 -6.03
C TYR A 9 -36.51 15.53 -5.02
N THR A 10 -35.65 16.32 -4.36
CA THR A 10 -34.78 15.84 -3.28
C THR A 10 -35.59 15.29 -2.11
N ALA A 11 -36.68 15.95 -1.70
CA ALA A 11 -37.59 15.43 -0.67
C ALA A 11 -38.23 14.07 -1.08
N LYS A 12 -38.68 13.95 -2.34
CA LYS A 12 -39.24 12.70 -2.89
C LYS A 12 -38.25 11.55 -2.86
N ILE A 13 -37.01 11.77 -3.30
CA ILE A 13 -35.95 10.74 -3.22
C ILE A 13 -35.73 10.29 -1.78
N GLY A 14 -35.72 11.22 -0.83
CA GLY A 14 -35.55 10.89 0.60
C GLY A 14 -36.62 9.93 1.10
N ALA A 15 -37.88 10.23 0.78
CA ALA A 15 -39.00 9.36 1.14
C ALA A 15 -38.91 7.96 0.50
N VAL A 16 -38.38 7.86 -0.72
CA VAL A 16 -38.13 6.57 -1.39
C VAL A 16 -37.04 5.80 -0.65
N LEU A 17 -35.89 6.41 -0.36
CA LEU A 17 -34.80 5.77 0.37
C LEU A 17 -35.23 5.30 1.76
N ASP A 18 -36.00 6.12 2.48
CA ASP A 18 -36.59 5.75 3.78
C ASP A 18 -37.54 4.56 3.69
N THR A 19 -38.30 4.47 2.60
CA THR A 19 -39.21 3.35 2.37
C THR A 19 -38.44 2.08 2.03
N VAL A 20 -37.45 2.14 1.15
CA VAL A 20 -36.56 1.00 0.83
C VAL A 20 -35.86 0.51 2.10
N ARG A 21 -35.30 1.43 2.89
CA ARG A 21 -34.66 1.10 4.18
C ARG A 21 -35.60 0.35 5.11
N ARG A 22 -36.80 0.87 5.36
CA ARG A 22 -37.79 0.22 6.24
C ARG A 22 -38.17 -1.17 5.72
N LEU A 23 -38.35 -1.33 4.41
CA LEU A 23 -38.71 -2.63 3.82
C LEU A 23 -37.57 -3.65 3.97
N LEU A 24 -36.31 -3.24 3.75
CA LEU A 24 -35.13 -4.08 4.00
C LEU A 24 -35.00 -4.44 5.49
N ASP A 25 -35.17 -3.48 6.38
CA ASP A 25 -35.07 -3.68 7.83
C ASP A 25 -36.17 -4.62 8.36
N SER A 26 -37.36 -4.60 7.72
CA SER A 26 -38.46 -5.52 8.03
C SER A 26 -38.28 -6.93 7.46
N GLY A 27 -37.23 -7.19 6.68
CA GLY A 27 -37.00 -8.48 6.02
C GLY A 27 -38.03 -8.77 4.91
N SER A 28 -38.50 -7.73 4.20
CA SER A 28 -39.43 -7.89 3.08
C SER A 28 -38.92 -8.90 2.06
N ARG A 29 -39.80 -9.75 1.54
CA ARG A 29 -39.50 -10.71 0.46
C ARG A 29 -39.57 -10.08 -0.94
N ALA A 30 -39.99 -8.83 -1.03
CA ALA A 30 -40.04 -8.10 -2.30
C ALA A 30 -38.63 -7.91 -2.85
N ASP A 31 -38.50 -7.94 -4.19
CA ASP A 31 -37.24 -7.57 -4.82
C ASP A 31 -37.09 -6.04 -4.82
N LEU A 32 -36.23 -5.54 -3.94
CA LEU A 32 -35.98 -4.11 -3.78
C LEU A 32 -34.77 -3.62 -4.58
N ALA A 33 -33.98 -4.52 -5.18
CA ALA A 33 -32.78 -4.15 -5.91
C ALA A 33 -33.09 -3.25 -7.13
N PRO A 34 -34.14 -3.51 -7.95
CA PRO A 34 -34.49 -2.61 -9.04
C PRO A 34 -34.89 -1.21 -8.58
N LEU A 35 -35.62 -1.10 -7.46
CA LEU A 35 -36.04 0.19 -6.92
C LEU A 35 -34.86 0.98 -6.33
N ALA A 36 -33.97 0.30 -5.61
CA ALA A 36 -32.76 0.92 -5.06
C ALA A 36 -31.80 1.35 -6.17
N ARG A 37 -31.59 0.50 -7.20
CA ARG A 37 -30.80 0.84 -8.39
C ARG A 37 -31.37 2.07 -9.10
N ARG A 38 -32.69 2.10 -9.30
CA ARG A 38 -33.35 3.25 -9.94
C ARG A 38 -33.13 4.54 -9.17
N ALA A 39 -33.20 4.48 -7.83
CA ALA A 39 -32.92 5.65 -7.00
C ALA A 39 -31.47 6.14 -7.16
N VAL A 40 -30.49 5.23 -7.27
CA VAL A 40 -29.09 5.58 -7.58
C VAL A 40 -29.01 6.28 -8.93
N ASP A 41 -29.56 5.68 -9.99
CA ASP A 41 -29.49 6.22 -11.34
C ASP A 41 -30.17 7.60 -11.46
N ASP A 42 -31.30 7.78 -10.78
CA ASP A 42 -32.01 9.06 -10.72
C ASP A 42 -31.19 10.14 -9.99
N ILE A 43 -30.53 9.82 -8.87
CA ILE A 43 -29.67 10.79 -8.17
C ILE A 43 -28.45 11.17 -9.02
N VAL A 44 -27.81 10.19 -9.66
CA VAL A 44 -26.64 10.41 -10.55
C VAL A 44 -27.01 11.36 -11.69
N GLY A 45 -28.11 11.09 -12.40
CA GLY A 45 -28.54 11.96 -13.49
C GLY A 45 -28.87 13.39 -13.03
N MET A 46 -29.27 13.57 -11.76
CA MET A 46 -29.58 14.89 -11.21
C MET A 46 -28.32 15.66 -10.83
N LEU A 47 -27.31 14.98 -10.27
CA LEU A 47 -25.99 15.56 -9.98
C LEU A 47 -25.31 16.05 -11.27
N GLU A 48 -25.41 15.28 -12.35
CA GLU A 48 -24.88 15.67 -13.66
C GLU A 48 -25.55 16.94 -14.23
N GLN A 49 -26.84 17.15 -13.92
CA GLN A 49 -27.62 18.28 -14.43
C GLN A 49 -27.51 19.54 -13.55
N HIS A 50 -27.32 19.42 -12.24
CA HIS A 50 -27.53 20.50 -11.27
C HIS A 50 -26.35 20.72 -10.30
N GLY A 51 -25.10 20.52 -10.75
CA GLY A 51 -23.88 20.42 -9.94
C GLY A 51 -23.60 21.42 -8.79
N ALA A 52 -24.40 22.48 -8.59
CA ALA A 52 -24.34 23.38 -7.43
C ALA A 52 -25.19 22.93 -6.20
N LEU A 53 -26.11 21.97 -6.35
CA LEU A 53 -26.90 21.39 -5.23
C LEU A 53 -26.28 20.09 -4.67
N ALA A 54 -24.96 19.92 -4.86
CA ALA A 54 -24.29 18.62 -4.80
C ALA A 54 -24.23 17.98 -3.40
N ALA A 55 -24.00 18.74 -2.33
CA ALA A 55 -23.69 18.13 -1.01
C ALA A 55 -24.82 17.24 -0.46
N ASP A 56 -26.08 17.70 -0.49
CA ASP A 56 -27.22 16.91 -0.02
C ASP A 56 -27.51 15.70 -0.93
N LEU A 57 -27.24 15.83 -2.23
CA LEU A 57 -27.43 14.76 -3.20
C LEU A 57 -26.31 13.72 -3.15
N GLU A 58 -25.08 14.11 -2.86
CA GLU A 58 -23.93 13.22 -2.64
C GLU A 58 -24.19 12.31 -1.43
N VAL A 59 -24.63 12.88 -0.30
CA VAL A 59 -25.00 12.07 0.89
C VAL A 59 -26.14 11.09 0.57
N ARG A 60 -27.11 11.51 -0.26
CA ARG A 60 -28.21 10.63 -0.69
C ARG A 60 -27.75 9.56 -1.67
N LEU A 61 -26.77 9.87 -2.52
CA LEU A 61 -26.16 8.89 -3.42
C LEU A 61 -25.48 7.80 -2.61
N ASP A 62 -24.67 8.15 -1.61
CA ASP A 62 -24.00 7.20 -0.72
C ASP A 62 -25.03 6.29 -0.01
N GLN A 63 -26.11 6.88 0.50
CA GLN A 63 -27.22 6.13 1.10
C GLN A 63 -27.91 5.19 0.10
N ALA A 64 -28.16 5.66 -1.12
CA ALA A 64 -28.81 4.87 -2.16
C ALA A 64 -27.93 3.69 -2.59
N VAL A 65 -26.62 3.90 -2.75
CA VAL A 65 -25.65 2.84 -3.06
C VAL A 65 -25.62 1.79 -1.95
N ALA A 66 -25.57 2.22 -0.67
CA ALA A 66 -25.59 1.29 0.46
C ALA A 66 -26.90 0.48 0.52
N LEU A 67 -28.05 1.10 0.25
CA LEU A 67 -29.34 0.40 0.17
C LEU A 67 -29.40 -0.57 -1.01
N TYR A 68 -28.81 -0.21 -2.15
CA TYR A 68 -28.70 -1.10 -3.30
C TYR A 68 -27.83 -2.32 -2.98
N ALA A 69 -26.67 -2.13 -2.37
CA ALA A 69 -25.81 -3.23 -1.91
C ALA A 69 -26.55 -4.19 -0.97
N ARG A 70 -27.27 -3.65 0.03
CA ARG A 70 -28.12 -4.43 0.95
C ARG A 70 -29.23 -5.20 0.22
N ALA A 71 -29.88 -4.58 -0.76
CA ALA A 71 -30.93 -5.22 -1.55
C ALA A 71 -30.36 -6.36 -2.41
N CYS A 72 -29.20 -6.15 -3.05
CA CYS A 72 -28.47 -7.20 -3.77
C CYS A 72 -28.05 -8.34 -2.84
N ALA A 73 -27.59 -8.07 -1.62
CA ALA A 73 -27.26 -9.13 -0.66
C ALA A 73 -28.49 -9.94 -0.23
N ALA A 74 -29.66 -9.30 -0.10
CA ALA A 74 -30.91 -9.98 0.25
C ALA A 74 -31.45 -10.86 -0.90
N ARG A 75 -31.28 -10.41 -2.15
CA ARG A 75 -31.63 -11.16 -3.36
C ARG A 75 -30.58 -10.87 -4.44
N PRO A 76 -29.56 -11.73 -4.59
CA PRO A 76 -28.50 -11.52 -5.56
C PRO A 76 -29.04 -11.41 -6.99
N PRO A 77 -28.70 -10.35 -7.73
CA PRO A 77 -28.93 -10.30 -9.17
C PRO A 77 -27.93 -11.21 -9.89
N ASP A 78 -27.92 -11.16 -11.23
CA ASP A 78 -26.86 -11.79 -12.02
C ASP A 78 -25.47 -11.26 -11.60
N PRO A 79 -24.54 -12.12 -11.17
CA PRO A 79 -23.23 -11.71 -10.66
C PRO A 79 -22.41 -10.89 -11.65
N GLU A 80 -22.50 -11.24 -12.94
CA GLU A 80 -21.72 -10.59 -13.98
C GLU A 80 -22.22 -9.18 -14.27
N GLN A 81 -23.53 -9.00 -14.39
CA GLN A 81 -24.14 -7.68 -14.53
C GLN A 81 -23.89 -6.79 -13.31
N LEU A 82 -23.87 -7.36 -12.11
CA LEU A 82 -23.53 -6.60 -10.90
C LEU A 82 -22.06 -6.16 -10.92
N ALA A 83 -21.15 -7.04 -11.33
CA ALA A 83 -19.74 -6.72 -11.49
C ALA A 83 -19.51 -5.57 -12.48
N ASP A 84 -20.22 -5.58 -13.63
CA ASP A 84 -20.17 -4.47 -14.60
C ASP A 84 -20.58 -3.14 -13.96
N TRP A 85 -21.71 -3.16 -13.27
CA TRP A 85 -22.26 -1.94 -12.66
C TRP A 85 -21.32 -1.37 -11.59
N VAL A 86 -20.72 -2.23 -10.75
CA VAL A 86 -19.77 -1.80 -9.71
C VAL A 86 -18.51 -1.21 -10.33
N LEU A 87 -17.96 -1.84 -11.37
CA LEU A 87 -16.79 -1.33 -12.06
C LEU A 87 -17.07 -0.01 -12.77
N GLU A 88 -18.17 0.07 -13.52
CA GLU A 88 -18.61 1.31 -14.15
C GLU A 88 -18.71 2.44 -13.12
N ALA A 89 -19.33 2.17 -11.97
CA ALA A 89 -19.43 3.15 -10.90
C ALA A 89 -18.09 3.62 -10.36
N ALA A 90 -17.19 2.68 -10.07
CA ALA A 90 -15.87 2.99 -9.57
C ALA A 90 -15.04 3.82 -10.58
N PHE A 91 -15.09 3.48 -11.87
CA PHE A 91 -14.38 4.21 -12.92
C PHE A 91 -14.98 5.57 -13.26
N SER A 92 -16.27 5.78 -13.00
CA SER A 92 -16.90 7.12 -13.03
C SER A 92 -16.56 7.98 -11.81
N GLY A 93 -15.74 7.49 -10.87
CA GLY A 93 -15.36 8.22 -9.66
C GLY A 93 -16.39 8.16 -8.53
N ARG A 94 -17.43 7.32 -8.63
CA ARG A 94 -18.42 7.14 -7.57
C ARG A 94 -17.82 6.35 -6.40
N ALA A 95 -18.20 6.71 -5.18
CA ALA A 95 -17.81 6.01 -3.97
C ALA A 95 -18.59 4.69 -3.84
N VAL A 96 -18.03 3.61 -4.41
CA VAL A 96 -18.57 2.25 -4.31
C VAL A 96 -17.48 1.32 -3.80
N ALA A 97 -17.72 0.65 -2.67
CA ALA A 97 -16.80 -0.32 -2.10
C ALA A 97 -17.15 -1.74 -2.57
N VAL A 98 -16.17 -2.49 -3.08
CA VAL A 98 -16.42 -3.87 -3.55
C VAL A 98 -16.92 -4.78 -2.40
N ALA A 99 -16.43 -4.53 -1.17
CA ALA A 99 -16.81 -5.28 0.02
C ALA A 99 -18.33 -5.26 0.30
N ASP A 100 -19.01 -4.15 0.03
CA ASP A 100 -20.45 -4.01 0.26
C ASP A 100 -21.27 -4.91 -0.67
N PHE A 101 -20.73 -5.20 -1.86
CA PHE A 101 -21.36 -6.04 -2.88
C PHE A 101 -20.83 -7.48 -2.89
N ALA A 102 -19.77 -7.80 -2.14
CA ALA A 102 -19.06 -9.07 -2.20
C ALA A 102 -19.99 -10.29 -2.03
N ALA A 103 -20.94 -10.22 -1.08
CA ALA A 103 -21.89 -11.30 -0.85
C ALA A 103 -22.83 -11.56 -2.04
N ALA A 104 -23.22 -10.50 -2.77
CA ALA A 104 -24.09 -10.61 -3.93
C ALA A 104 -23.32 -10.96 -5.22
N LEU A 105 -22.07 -10.51 -5.32
CA LEU A 105 -21.16 -10.84 -6.43
C LEU A 105 -20.75 -12.31 -6.38
N GLY A 106 -20.46 -12.84 -5.19
CA GLY A 106 -19.88 -14.16 -5.03
C GLY A 106 -18.57 -14.35 -5.82
N ASP A 107 -18.11 -15.59 -5.92
CA ASP A 107 -16.85 -15.91 -6.61
C ASP A 107 -16.88 -15.54 -8.09
N ALA A 108 -18.02 -15.74 -8.76
CA ALA A 108 -18.19 -15.46 -10.19
C ALA A 108 -18.07 -13.96 -10.50
N GLY A 109 -18.79 -13.10 -9.76
CA GLY A 109 -18.73 -11.66 -9.94
C GLY A 109 -17.34 -11.10 -9.62
N LEU A 110 -16.73 -11.54 -8.51
CA LEU A 110 -15.39 -11.13 -8.12
C LEU A 110 -14.32 -11.56 -9.14
N ALA A 111 -14.40 -12.77 -9.68
CA ALA A 111 -13.49 -13.25 -10.72
C ALA A 111 -13.61 -12.43 -12.01
N ARG A 112 -14.84 -12.07 -12.42
CA ARG A 112 -15.08 -11.20 -13.57
C ARG A 112 -14.50 -9.81 -13.35
N MET A 113 -14.71 -9.23 -12.17
CA MET A 113 -14.10 -7.94 -11.81
C MET A 113 -12.58 -8.00 -11.88
N LYS A 114 -11.97 -9.05 -11.31
CA LYS A 114 -10.52 -9.26 -11.36
C LYS A 114 -10.01 -9.28 -12.80
N SER A 115 -10.65 -10.05 -13.68
CA SER A 115 -10.27 -10.13 -15.10
C SER A 115 -10.29 -8.75 -15.79
N MET A 116 -11.38 -8.00 -15.63
CA MET A 116 -11.54 -6.69 -16.28
C MET A 116 -10.54 -5.66 -15.74
N VAL A 117 -10.31 -5.65 -14.43
CA VAL A 117 -9.34 -4.74 -13.80
C VAL A 117 -7.91 -5.11 -14.19
N ASP A 118 -7.61 -6.40 -14.34
CA ASP A 118 -6.29 -6.87 -14.76
C ASP A 118 -5.95 -6.45 -16.20
N GLU A 119 -6.94 -6.46 -17.10
CA GLU A 119 -6.80 -5.94 -18.46
C GLU A 119 -6.48 -4.43 -18.50
N ILE A 120 -7.15 -3.65 -17.65
CA ILE A 120 -6.98 -2.18 -17.61
C ILE A 120 -5.60 -1.78 -17.11
N ALA A 121 -5.04 -2.50 -16.15
CA ALA A 121 -3.75 -2.13 -15.59
C ALA A 121 -2.56 -2.39 -16.52
N GLY A 122 -2.77 -3.02 -17.68
CA GLY A 122 -1.80 -3.02 -18.77
C GLY A 122 -1.75 -1.70 -19.57
N ALA A 123 -2.69 -0.77 -19.33
CA ALA A 123 -2.85 0.46 -20.08
C ALA A 123 -2.47 1.71 -19.25
N PRO A 124 -1.77 2.70 -19.85
CA PRO A 124 -1.48 3.97 -19.19
C PRO A 124 -2.72 4.87 -19.09
N GLY A 125 -2.89 5.61 -17.99
CA GLY A 125 -3.89 6.67 -17.84
C GLY A 125 -4.50 6.78 -16.44
N GLU A 126 -5.43 7.74 -16.25
CA GLU A 126 -6.14 7.99 -14.98
C GLU A 126 -6.88 6.75 -14.43
N LYS A 127 -7.25 5.82 -15.32
CA LYS A 127 -7.87 4.55 -14.95
C LYS A 127 -6.94 3.61 -14.19
N LEU A 128 -5.62 3.81 -14.25
CA LEU A 128 -4.64 2.93 -13.60
C LEU A 128 -4.74 3.01 -12.07
N GLU A 129 -4.84 4.21 -11.49
CA GLU A 129 -4.95 4.37 -10.03
C GLU A 129 -6.24 3.73 -9.48
N ILE A 130 -7.35 3.90 -10.21
CA ILE A 130 -8.63 3.27 -9.88
C ILE A 130 -8.52 1.74 -9.98
N ALA A 131 -7.88 1.23 -11.04
CA ALA A 131 -7.67 -0.20 -11.22
C ALA A 131 -6.79 -0.81 -10.10
N GLU A 132 -5.71 -0.14 -9.70
CA GLU A 132 -4.85 -0.58 -8.60
C GLU A 132 -5.60 -0.61 -7.26
N ARG A 133 -6.46 0.39 -6.99
CA ARG A 133 -7.36 0.38 -5.83
C ARG A 133 -8.32 -0.81 -5.89
N LEU A 134 -8.99 -1.00 -7.03
CA LEU A 134 -9.97 -2.07 -7.21
C LEU A 134 -9.33 -3.46 -7.07
N ARG A 135 -8.10 -3.68 -7.54
CA ARG A 135 -7.40 -4.96 -7.32
C ARG A 135 -7.25 -5.30 -5.86
N GLU A 136 -6.88 -4.32 -5.05
CA GLU A 136 -6.75 -4.50 -3.61
C GLU A 136 -8.10 -4.82 -2.96
N GLU A 137 -9.15 -4.06 -3.29
CA GLU A 137 -10.51 -4.31 -2.79
C GLU A 137 -11.06 -5.68 -3.22
N ILE A 138 -10.80 -6.11 -4.46
CA ILE A 138 -11.21 -7.42 -4.97
C ILE A 138 -10.46 -8.55 -4.24
N ALA A 139 -9.15 -8.42 -4.04
CA ALA A 139 -8.37 -9.40 -3.28
C ALA A 139 -8.85 -9.51 -1.82
N GLU A 140 -9.19 -8.38 -1.19
CA GLU A 140 -9.81 -8.37 0.14
C GLU A 140 -11.19 -9.04 0.15
N ALA A 141 -12.07 -8.69 -0.79
CA ALA A 141 -13.44 -9.20 -0.86
C ALA A 141 -13.50 -10.72 -1.19
N SER A 142 -12.57 -11.21 -2.02
CA SER A 142 -12.45 -12.63 -2.37
C SER A 142 -11.74 -13.48 -1.32
N GLY A 143 -11.10 -12.85 -0.33
CA GLY A 143 -10.25 -13.55 0.63
C GLY A 143 -8.96 -14.11 0.02
N ASP A 144 -8.50 -13.58 -1.13
CA ASP A 144 -7.22 -13.94 -1.76
C ASP A 144 -6.06 -13.34 -0.96
N VAL A 145 -5.71 -14.01 0.15
CA VAL A 145 -4.67 -13.57 1.09
C VAL A 145 -3.32 -13.42 0.40
N ASP A 146 -2.95 -14.38 -0.45
CA ASP A 146 -1.67 -14.35 -1.17
C ASP A 146 -1.63 -13.21 -2.19
N GLY A 147 -2.71 -13.04 -2.97
CA GLY A 147 -2.85 -11.94 -3.91
C GLY A 147 -2.78 -10.57 -3.22
N LEU A 148 -3.51 -10.39 -2.11
CA LEU A 148 -3.49 -9.15 -1.34
C LEU A 148 -2.11 -8.86 -0.75
N VAL A 149 -1.43 -9.86 -0.20
CA VAL A 149 -0.06 -9.71 0.30
C VAL A 149 0.90 -9.32 -0.83
N ALA A 150 0.78 -9.92 -2.01
CA ALA A 150 1.60 -9.58 -3.17
C ALA A 150 1.37 -8.13 -3.64
N ILE A 151 0.10 -7.70 -3.71
CA ILE A 151 -0.28 -6.31 -4.06
C ILE A 151 0.32 -5.32 -3.06
N LEU A 152 0.14 -5.56 -1.75
CA LEU A 152 0.66 -4.68 -0.71
C LEU A 152 2.19 -4.67 -0.67
N ALA A 153 2.85 -5.80 -0.91
CA ALA A 153 4.30 -5.92 -0.91
C ALA A 153 4.97 -5.24 -2.11
N ALA A 154 4.26 -5.08 -3.23
CA ALA A 154 4.74 -4.34 -4.40
C ALA A 154 4.74 -2.82 -4.19
N LYS A 155 3.96 -2.31 -3.23
CA LYS A 155 3.91 -0.87 -2.90
C LYS A 155 5.21 -0.42 -2.20
N PRO A 156 5.59 0.87 -2.32
CA PRO A 156 6.73 1.40 -1.59
C PRO A 156 6.65 1.09 -0.09
N PRO A 157 7.76 0.69 0.55
CA PRO A 157 7.73 0.26 1.94
C PRO A 157 7.34 1.40 2.85
N ARG A 158 6.14 1.30 3.43
CA ARG A 158 5.62 2.20 4.47
C ARG A 158 5.19 1.39 5.68
N VAL A 159 5.30 2.00 6.86
CA VAL A 159 4.96 1.33 8.14
C VAL A 159 3.51 0.88 8.15
N ASP A 160 2.58 1.71 7.66
CA ASP A 160 1.16 1.40 7.58
C ASP A 160 0.86 0.22 6.64
N VAL A 161 1.42 0.22 5.42
CA VAL A 161 1.28 -0.87 4.45
C VAL A 161 1.83 -2.18 5.01
N SER A 162 2.99 -2.12 5.64
CA SER A 162 3.66 -3.31 6.15
C SER A 162 2.95 -3.89 7.38
N LEU A 163 2.35 -3.04 8.24
CA LEU A 163 1.46 -3.48 9.30
C LEU A 163 0.16 -4.10 8.76
N ARG A 164 -0.36 -3.59 7.63
CA ARG A 164 -1.54 -4.19 6.97
C ARG A 164 -1.24 -5.61 6.50
N ILE A 165 -0.08 -5.88 5.90
CA ILE A 165 0.34 -7.24 5.52
C ILE A 165 0.35 -8.18 6.73
N VAL A 166 0.93 -7.76 7.86
CA VAL A 166 0.93 -8.54 9.10
C VAL A 166 -0.49 -8.83 9.61
N ARG A 167 -1.38 -7.84 9.54
CA ARG A 167 -2.79 -8.00 9.96
C ARG A 167 -3.53 -8.98 9.05
N VAL A 168 -3.35 -8.88 7.74
CA VAL A 168 -3.94 -9.77 6.73
C VAL A 168 -3.51 -11.22 6.99
N LEU A 169 -2.20 -11.47 7.11
CA LEU A 169 -1.66 -12.81 7.40
C LEU A 169 -2.18 -13.35 8.75
N ARG A 170 -2.29 -12.50 9.77
CA ARG A 170 -2.80 -12.91 11.07
C ARG A 170 -4.29 -13.25 11.03
N ALA A 171 -5.11 -12.44 10.34
CA ALA A 171 -6.54 -12.70 10.18
C ALA A 171 -6.80 -14.03 9.44
N ALA A 172 -5.90 -14.40 8.53
CA ALA A 172 -5.92 -15.68 7.83
C ALA A 172 -5.34 -16.87 8.64
N GLY A 173 -4.92 -16.67 9.89
CA GLY A 173 -4.30 -17.73 10.71
C GLY A 173 -2.85 -18.08 10.34
N ARG A 174 -2.23 -17.36 9.39
CA ARG A 174 -0.84 -17.56 8.94
C ARG A 174 0.17 -16.89 9.87
N HIS A 175 0.10 -17.24 11.16
CA HIS A 175 0.87 -16.58 12.22
C HIS A 175 2.39 -16.64 12.00
N SER A 176 2.92 -17.77 11.54
CA SER A 176 4.35 -17.94 11.26
C SER A 176 4.86 -16.96 10.21
N GLU A 177 4.07 -16.74 9.14
CA GLU A 177 4.43 -15.81 8.07
C GLU A 177 4.28 -14.36 8.51
N ALA A 178 3.24 -14.05 9.30
CA ALA A 178 3.07 -12.73 9.90
C ALA A 178 4.28 -12.37 10.79
N ILE A 179 4.76 -13.31 11.61
CA ILE A 179 5.95 -13.14 12.46
C ILE A 179 7.20 -12.97 11.60
N ALA A 180 7.40 -13.83 10.58
CA ALA A 180 8.55 -13.74 9.69
C ALA A 180 8.60 -12.39 8.96
N TYR A 181 7.45 -11.91 8.47
CA TYR A 181 7.32 -10.62 7.82
C TYR A 181 7.62 -9.45 8.78
N ALA A 182 7.06 -9.48 9.99
CA ALA A 182 7.33 -8.47 11.02
C ALA A 182 8.81 -8.45 11.45
N ALA A 183 9.44 -9.63 11.57
CA ALA A 183 10.86 -9.73 11.88
C ALA A 183 11.73 -9.07 10.80
N ARG A 184 11.39 -9.26 9.51
CA ARG A 184 12.08 -8.59 8.39
C ARG A 184 11.96 -7.07 8.43
N MET A 185 10.83 -6.54 8.91
CA MET A 185 10.67 -5.09 9.11
C MET A 185 11.53 -4.53 10.24
N LEU A 186 11.64 -5.29 11.33
CA LEU A 186 12.34 -4.87 12.55
C LEU A 186 13.84 -5.09 12.48
N THR A 187 14.30 -6.01 11.63
CA THR A 187 15.68 -6.00 11.21
C THR A 187 15.90 -4.69 10.44
N PRO A 188 16.71 -3.76 10.97
CA PRO A 188 17.09 -2.58 10.20
C PRO A 188 17.57 -3.10 8.86
N GLN A 189 17.05 -2.54 7.76
CA GLN A 189 17.56 -2.84 6.44
C GLN A 189 19.09 -2.79 6.52
N ARG A 190 19.73 -3.95 6.50
CA ARG A 190 20.91 -4.11 5.68
C ARG A 190 20.40 -3.85 4.27
N THR A 191 20.25 -2.58 3.90
CA THR A 191 20.41 -2.10 2.53
C THR A 191 21.87 -2.35 2.19
N ALA A 192 22.09 -3.63 1.98
CA ALA A 192 23.24 -4.30 1.46
C ALA A 192 22.75 -5.75 1.41
N ALA A 193 21.99 -6.08 0.36
CA ALA A 193 22.52 -7.18 -0.44
C ALA A 193 24.04 -6.93 -0.49
N PRO A 194 24.89 -7.86 -0.02
CA PRO A 194 26.30 -7.72 -0.35
C PRO A 194 26.28 -7.44 -1.84
N ARG A 195 26.79 -6.28 -2.27
CA ARG A 195 27.27 -6.25 -3.64
C ARG A 195 28.27 -7.39 -3.64
N GLU A 196 27.83 -8.47 -4.27
CA GLU A 196 28.68 -9.57 -4.63
C GLU A 196 29.90 -8.88 -5.25
N GLU A 197 31.05 -9.04 -4.60
CA GLU A 197 32.37 -8.53 -5.01
C GLU A 197 32.86 -7.14 -4.53
N GLU A 198 32.40 -6.53 -3.44
CA GLU A 198 33.23 -5.46 -2.82
C GLU A 198 34.41 -6.08 -2.02
N SER A 199 35.58 -6.13 -2.65
CA SER A 199 36.80 -6.77 -2.12
C SER A 199 37.50 -5.90 -1.05
N ILE A 200 38.32 -6.53 -0.18
CA ILE A 200 39.15 -5.83 0.83
C ILE A 200 39.95 -4.64 0.22
N PRO A 201 40.58 -4.77 -0.97
CA PRO A 201 41.25 -3.65 -1.64
C PRO A 201 40.36 -2.43 -1.92
N GLU A 202 39.14 -2.63 -2.40
CA GLU A 202 38.23 -1.51 -2.74
C GLU A 202 37.83 -0.69 -1.52
N TYR A 203 37.64 -1.37 -0.37
CA TYR A 203 37.40 -0.68 0.89
C TYR A 203 38.62 0.15 1.33
N ARG A 204 39.85 -0.32 1.10
CA ARG A 204 41.08 0.43 1.41
C ARG A 204 41.18 1.68 0.51
N ASP A 205 40.98 1.53 -0.79
CA ASP A 205 41.03 2.64 -1.74
C ASP A 205 39.98 3.71 -1.42
N ARG A 206 38.76 3.29 -1.07
CA ARG A 206 37.69 4.20 -0.67
C ARG A 206 38.04 4.97 0.60
N ILE A 207 38.65 4.32 1.59
CA ILE A 207 39.09 4.97 2.84
C ILE A 207 40.14 6.04 2.53
N GLU A 208 41.13 5.74 1.69
CA GLU A 208 42.17 6.70 1.29
C GLU A 208 41.57 7.92 0.56
N GLN A 209 40.66 7.69 -0.39
CA GLN A 209 39.95 8.76 -1.10
C GLN A 209 39.17 9.66 -0.13
N LEU A 210 38.41 9.08 0.81
CA LEU A 210 37.64 9.82 1.80
C LEU A 210 38.55 10.65 2.73
N ILE A 211 39.70 10.10 3.12
CA ILE A 211 40.67 10.82 3.94
C ILE A 211 41.34 11.97 3.16
N ALA A 212 41.48 11.83 1.83
CA ALA A 212 42.04 12.86 0.95
C ALA A 212 41.13 14.10 0.83
N HIS A 213 39.81 13.95 0.93
CA HIS A 213 38.85 15.07 0.87
C HIS A 213 38.96 16.06 2.05
N LYS A 214 39.60 15.66 3.16
CA LYS A 214 39.88 16.51 4.35
C LYS A 214 38.65 17.14 5.03
N GLU A 215 37.45 16.65 4.75
CA GLU A 215 36.21 17.11 5.35
C GLU A 215 35.78 16.29 6.57
N ALA A 216 35.00 16.92 7.45
CA ALA A 216 34.46 16.27 8.64
C ALA A 216 33.52 15.09 8.33
N SER A 217 32.64 15.29 7.35
CA SER A 217 31.73 14.28 6.79
C SER A 217 32.52 13.11 6.22
N ALA A 218 33.55 13.39 5.44
CA ALA A 218 34.40 12.38 4.81
C ALA A 218 35.18 11.53 5.83
N TYR A 219 35.66 12.12 6.94
CA TYR A 219 36.28 11.35 8.02
C TYR A 219 35.32 10.44 8.76
N ARG A 220 34.06 10.86 8.93
CA ARG A 220 33.01 10.01 9.52
C ARG A 220 32.69 8.83 8.60
N GLU A 221 32.58 9.07 7.31
CA GLU A 221 32.37 8.03 6.30
C GLU A 221 33.55 7.05 6.27
N ALA A 222 34.79 7.54 6.32
CA ALA A 222 35.99 6.71 6.40
C ALA A 222 35.97 5.79 7.63
N ALA A 223 35.55 6.30 8.80
CA ALA A 223 35.41 5.49 10.01
C ALA A 223 34.32 4.40 9.88
N GLN A 224 33.23 4.67 9.13
CA GLN A 224 32.23 3.65 8.80
C GLN A 224 32.77 2.59 7.84
N CYS A 225 33.52 2.99 6.82
CA CYS A 225 34.20 2.07 5.91
C CYS A 225 35.20 1.17 6.65
N LEU A 226 35.97 1.70 7.61
CA LEU A 226 36.87 0.91 8.46
C LEU A 226 36.12 -0.14 9.29
N LYS A 227 34.91 0.15 9.78
CA LYS A 227 34.09 -0.82 10.51
C LYS A 227 33.62 -1.98 9.61
N LYS A 228 33.28 -1.67 8.36
CA LYS A 228 32.93 -2.68 7.35
C LYS A 228 34.16 -3.52 6.98
N LEU A 229 35.30 -2.88 6.71
CA LEU A 229 36.57 -3.54 6.42
C LEU A 229 37.00 -4.51 7.53
N ARG A 230 36.83 -4.13 8.81
CA ARG A 230 37.06 -5.03 9.95
C ARG A 230 36.21 -6.31 9.89
N THR A 231 34.95 -6.17 9.46
CA THR A 231 34.02 -7.29 9.37
C THR A 231 34.43 -8.25 8.25
N LEU A 232 34.88 -7.72 7.12
CA LEU A 232 35.40 -8.50 6.00
C LEU A 232 36.66 -9.27 6.38
N HIS A 233 37.65 -8.62 7.00
CA HIS A 233 38.85 -9.29 7.49
C HIS A 233 38.55 -10.36 8.56
N LYS A 234 37.55 -10.15 9.41
CA LYS A 234 37.11 -11.18 10.38
C LYS A 234 36.49 -12.39 9.68
N GLN A 235 35.68 -12.17 8.63
CA GLN A 235 35.07 -13.25 7.85
C GLN A 235 36.10 -14.02 7.01
N ALA A 236 37.13 -13.34 6.52
CA ALA A 236 38.22 -13.94 5.76
C ALA A 236 39.32 -14.59 6.62
N GLY A 237 39.24 -14.50 7.96
CA GLY A 237 40.26 -15.01 8.87
C GLY A 237 41.56 -14.19 8.93
N THR A 238 41.62 -13.01 8.28
CA THR A 238 42.80 -12.13 8.18
C THR A 238 42.75 -10.93 9.12
N ALA A 239 42.32 -11.14 10.37
CA ALA A 239 42.14 -10.07 11.36
C ALA A 239 43.44 -9.33 11.72
N GLU A 240 44.60 -9.99 11.60
CA GLU A 240 45.92 -9.39 11.83
C GLU A 240 46.26 -8.33 10.76
N GLU A 241 45.91 -8.60 9.49
CA GLU A 241 46.11 -7.65 8.39
C GLU A 241 45.31 -6.36 8.59
N PHE A 242 44.07 -6.47 9.10
CA PHE A 242 43.27 -5.30 9.46
C PHE A 242 43.95 -4.46 10.55
N THR A 243 44.53 -5.12 11.55
CA THR A 243 45.22 -4.45 12.66
C THR A 243 46.46 -3.71 12.15
N GLY A 244 47.24 -4.34 11.26
CA GLY A 244 48.37 -3.71 10.58
C GLY A 244 47.96 -2.50 9.75
N TYR A 245 46.89 -2.64 8.95
CA TYR A 245 46.36 -1.54 8.13
C TYR A 245 45.91 -0.33 8.98
N VAL A 246 45.18 -0.55 10.07
CA VAL A 246 44.77 0.54 10.97
C VAL A 246 45.98 1.21 11.63
N ALA A 247 47.01 0.44 11.99
CA ALA A 247 48.23 0.98 12.58
C ALA A 247 48.97 1.92 11.60
N GLU A 248 49.12 1.47 10.35
CA GLU A 248 49.73 2.27 9.29
C GLU A 248 48.93 3.54 9.02
N LEU A 249 47.60 3.42 8.85
CA LEU A 249 46.70 4.53 8.59
C LEU A 249 46.78 5.61 9.67
N VAL A 250 46.81 5.20 10.94
CA VAL A 250 46.91 6.09 12.10
C VAL A 250 48.27 6.78 12.15
N ASN A 251 49.34 6.08 11.79
CA ASN A 251 50.68 6.65 11.73
C ASN A 251 50.80 7.71 10.62
N VAL A 252 50.34 7.40 9.40
CA VAL A 252 50.34 8.30 8.24
C VAL A 252 49.50 9.56 8.53
N HIS A 253 48.34 9.40 9.18
CA HIS A 253 47.41 10.49 9.45
C HIS A 253 47.42 11.01 10.89
N ARG A 254 48.51 10.82 11.63
CA ARG A 254 48.63 11.20 13.07
C ARG A 254 48.26 12.65 13.39
N ARG A 255 48.44 13.57 12.42
CA ARG A 255 48.13 15.00 12.57
C ARG A 255 46.64 15.34 12.33
N LYS A 256 45.85 14.43 11.74
CA LYS A 256 44.41 14.63 11.47
C LYS A 256 43.59 14.24 12.72
N THR A 257 43.63 15.07 13.75
CA THR A 257 42.99 14.81 15.05
C THR A 257 41.50 14.49 14.95
N ARG A 258 40.78 15.15 14.02
CA ARG A 258 39.36 14.89 13.75
C ARG A 258 39.10 13.49 13.17
N LEU A 259 39.97 13.02 12.26
CA LEU A 259 39.91 11.66 11.74
C LEU A 259 40.13 10.64 12.86
N LEU A 260 41.14 10.85 13.70
CA LEU A 260 41.40 9.96 14.84
C LEU A 260 40.24 9.93 15.84
N ALA A 261 39.55 11.05 16.05
CA ALA A 261 38.35 11.13 16.88
C ALA A 261 37.18 10.31 16.30
N GLU A 262 36.95 10.39 14.99
CA GLU A 262 35.92 9.59 14.30
C GLU A 262 36.25 8.09 14.34
N ILE A 263 37.53 7.69 14.18
CA ILE A 263 37.98 6.29 14.30
C ILE A 263 37.74 5.73 15.72
N ARG A 264 38.07 6.52 16.76
CA ARG A 264 37.76 6.15 18.16
C ARG A 264 36.27 6.01 18.40
N SER A 265 35.48 6.95 17.88
CA SER A 265 34.02 6.95 17.98
C SER A 265 33.40 5.74 17.30
N ALA A 266 34.01 5.24 16.23
CA ALA A 266 33.63 3.99 15.56
C ALA A 266 34.03 2.72 16.34
N ARG A 267 34.58 2.83 17.55
CA ARG A 267 35.04 1.73 18.42
C ARG A 267 36.10 0.85 17.76
N ILE A 268 36.96 1.46 16.94
CA ILE A 268 38.14 0.80 16.38
C ILE A 268 39.29 1.01 17.36
N ALA A 269 39.91 -0.08 17.80
CA ALA A 269 41.07 0.00 18.68
C ALA A 269 42.23 0.66 17.92
N LEU A 270 42.73 1.78 18.45
CA LEU A 270 43.95 2.39 17.96
C LEU A 270 45.14 1.68 18.61
N PRO A 271 46.20 1.37 17.85
CA PRO A 271 47.43 0.88 18.45
C PRO A 271 47.96 1.90 19.45
N LYS A 272 48.50 1.43 20.57
CA LYS A 272 49.24 2.29 21.49
C LYS A 272 50.49 2.75 20.75
N GLY A 273 50.61 4.07 20.58
CA GLY A 273 51.84 4.69 20.07
C GLY A 273 52.98 4.57 21.06
#